data_AF-A0A951JFM0-F1
#
_entry.id   AF-A0A951JFM0-F1
#
_cell.length_a   1.000
_cell.length_b   1.000
_cell.length_c   1.000
_cell.angle_alpha   90.00
_cell.angle_beta   90.00
_cell.angle_gamma   90.00
#
_symmetry.space_group_name_H-M   'P 1'
#
loop_
_entity.id
_entity.type
_entity.pdbx_description
1 polymer ?
#
loop_
_entity_poly.entity_id
_entity_poly.type
_entity_poly.pdbx_seq_one_letter_code
_entity_poly.pdbx_strand_id
1 'polypeptide(L)'
;MEKIFGLHSVMAALRSGRECRQQWLQDKRRDNRLNEIETRAQKLGVSVERVSRQELDRIAGDTHHQGALGEFGVAVGPDNLEDLLDALTEPPFLLVLDGVQDPHNLGACLRTADAAGVHAVIAPKDRACGITPTVRKVAAGAAQLSAQGAVPLSEGLAQLLAGGTQLSAGTAAASDGSQQLSSGLAQLDEGSKKLAVG
;
A
#
# COMPACT_ATOMS: atom_id res chain seq x y z
N MET A 1 7.75 -2.70 18.53
CA MET A 1 8.59 -3.52 17.64
C MET A 1 7.88 -4.84 17.34
N GLU A 2 7.97 -5.34 16.12
CA GLU A 2 7.41 -6.59 15.62
C GLU A 2 8.54 -7.43 15.00
N LYS A 3 8.52 -8.75 15.23
CA LYS A 3 9.44 -9.69 14.56
C LYS A 3 8.84 -10.15 13.24
N ILE A 4 9.60 -10.00 12.16
CA ILE A 4 9.24 -10.44 10.81
C ILE A 4 10.20 -11.55 10.38
N PHE A 5 9.64 -12.59 9.77
CA PHE A 5 10.35 -13.82 9.42
C PHE A 5 10.24 -14.08 7.92
N GLY A 6 11.28 -14.64 7.31
CA GLY A 6 11.26 -15.02 5.89
C GLY A 6 11.86 -13.97 4.96
N LEU A 7 12.46 -14.45 3.86
CA LEU A 7 13.21 -13.63 2.91
C LEU A 7 12.36 -12.50 2.32
N HIS A 8 11.18 -12.83 1.79
CA HIS A 8 10.32 -11.85 1.12
C HIS A 8 9.82 -10.79 2.10
N SER A 9 9.37 -11.21 3.27
CA SER A 9 8.76 -10.33 4.28
C SER A 9 9.77 -9.36 4.88
N VAL A 10 10.97 -9.86 5.18
CA VAL A 10 12.08 -9.03 5.65
C VAL A 10 12.51 -8.03 4.57
N MET A 11 12.67 -8.47 3.32
CA MET A 11 13.06 -7.59 2.22
C MET A 11 12.03 -6.49 1.98
N ALA A 12 10.75 -6.83 2.02
CA ALA A 12 9.68 -5.88 1.74
C ALA A 12 9.50 -4.87 2.91
N ALA A 13 9.68 -5.30 4.17
CA ALA A 13 9.77 -4.39 5.32
C ALA A 13 10.97 -3.43 5.24
N LEU A 14 12.13 -3.88 4.73
CA LEU A 14 13.28 -3.00 4.46
C LEU A 14 13.04 -2.03 3.28
N ARG A 15 12.19 -2.41 2.32
CA ARG A 15 11.84 -1.55 1.17
C ARG A 15 10.85 -0.46 1.56
N SER A 16 9.90 -0.75 2.45
CA SER A 16 8.92 0.22 2.94
C SER A 16 9.52 1.28 3.87
N GLY A 17 10.80 1.17 4.24
CA GLY A 17 11.47 2.14 5.09
C GLY A 17 11.05 2.08 6.56
N ARG A 18 10.39 0.99 6.98
CA ARG A 18 10.08 0.75 8.41
C ARG A 18 11.38 0.80 9.21
N GLU A 19 11.33 1.47 10.36
CA GLU A 19 12.43 1.45 11.32
C GLU A 19 12.83 0.01 11.60
N CYS A 20 14.12 -0.30 11.49
CA CYS A 20 14.63 -1.64 11.71
C CYS A 20 15.76 -1.61 12.73
N ARG A 21 15.57 -2.31 13.84
CA ARG A 21 16.51 -2.32 14.96
C ARG A 21 17.63 -3.33 14.77
N GLN A 22 17.29 -4.55 14.35
CA GLN A 22 18.24 -5.65 14.22
C GLN A 22 17.78 -6.66 13.18
N GLN A 23 18.73 -7.24 12.46
CA GLN A 23 18.52 -8.32 11.49
C GLN A 23 19.36 -9.54 11.87
N TRP A 24 18.79 -10.73 11.69
CA TRP A 24 19.50 -12.00 11.80
C TRP A 24 19.36 -12.77 10.49
N LEU A 25 20.49 -13.10 9.89
CA LEU A 25 20.56 -13.88 8.66
C LEU A 25 21.30 -15.19 8.92
N GLN A 26 20.87 -16.26 8.26
CA GLN A 26 21.49 -17.56 8.41
C GLN A 26 22.94 -17.51 7.91
N ASP A 27 23.84 -18.05 8.72
CA ASP A 27 25.24 -18.25 8.36
C ASP A 27 25.38 -19.38 7.32
N LYS A 28 26.51 -19.38 6.60
CA LYS A 28 26.94 -20.46 5.67
C LYS A 28 25.95 -20.81 4.55
N ARG A 29 24.84 -20.09 4.41
CA ARG A 29 23.88 -20.23 3.31
C ARG A 29 24.25 -19.27 2.18
N ARG A 30 24.60 -19.82 1.03
CA ARG A 30 24.85 -19.07 -0.20
C ARG A 30 23.53 -18.91 -0.97
N ASP A 31 22.83 -17.81 -0.70
CA ASP A 31 21.57 -17.45 -1.35
C ASP A 31 21.63 -15.97 -1.71
N ASN A 32 21.45 -15.63 -2.99
CA ASN A 32 21.54 -14.25 -3.46
C ASN A 32 20.52 -13.34 -2.75
N ARG A 33 19.37 -13.87 -2.37
CA ARG A 33 18.32 -13.11 -1.67
C ARG A 33 18.75 -12.68 -0.27
N LEU A 34 19.55 -13.50 0.43
CA LEU A 34 20.12 -13.11 1.72
C LEU A 34 21.13 -11.97 1.56
N ASN A 35 21.95 -12.03 0.51
CA ASN A 35 22.93 -10.97 0.23
C ASN A 35 22.25 -9.65 -0.16
N GLU A 36 21.12 -9.71 -0.87
CA GLU A 36 20.29 -8.52 -1.16
C GLU A 36 19.74 -7.88 0.12
N ILE A 37 19.20 -8.70 1.04
CA ILE A 37 18.71 -8.23 2.33
C ILE A 37 19.83 -7.59 3.13
N GLU A 38 20.99 -8.24 3.24
CA GLU A 38 22.16 -7.73 3.95
C GLU A 38 22.63 -6.39 3.35
N THR A 39 22.76 -6.31 2.03
CA THR A 39 23.16 -5.09 1.33
C THR A 39 22.17 -3.94 1.59
N ARG A 40 20.86 -4.23 1.61
CA ARG A 40 19.84 -3.22 1.87
C ARG A 40 19.85 -2.76 3.32
N ALA A 41 19.96 -3.69 4.27
CA ALA A 41 20.07 -3.39 5.69
C ALA A 41 21.29 -2.50 6.00
N GLN A 42 22.44 -2.83 5.42
CA GLN A 42 23.66 -2.02 5.53
C GLN A 42 23.47 -0.59 4.99
N LYS A 43 22.82 -0.45 3.82
CA LYS A 43 22.48 0.88 3.27
C LYS A 43 21.58 1.72 4.18
N LEU A 44 20.77 1.07 5.01
CA LEU A 44 19.88 1.70 5.99
C LEU A 44 20.55 1.87 7.37
N GLY A 45 21.83 1.51 7.52
CA GLY A 45 22.56 1.60 8.79
C GLY A 45 22.12 0.57 9.84
N VAL A 46 21.45 -0.51 9.43
CA VAL A 46 20.92 -1.54 10.31
C VAL A 46 21.98 -2.61 10.59
N SER A 47 22.14 -2.99 11.85
CA SER A 47 23.03 -4.10 12.24
C SER A 47 22.50 -5.45 11.72
N VAL A 48 23.36 -6.20 11.06
CA VAL A 48 23.08 -7.55 10.54
C VAL A 48 23.96 -8.55 11.25
N GLU A 49 23.35 -9.50 11.96
CA GLU A 49 24.02 -10.60 12.63
C GLU A 49 23.87 -11.89 11.82
N ARG A 50 25.00 -12.53 11.51
CA ARG A 50 25.01 -13.86 10.86
C ARG A 50 25.01 -14.93 11.94
N VAL A 51 23.92 -15.70 12.05
CA VAL A 51 23.74 -16.70 13.10
C VAL A 51 23.44 -18.09 12.53
N SER A 52 23.67 -19.13 13.34
CA SER A 52 23.39 -20.50 12.92
C SER A 52 21.90 -20.72 12.64
N ARG A 53 21.59 -21.76 11.86
CA ARG A 53 20.18 -22.18 11.66
C ARG A 53 19.47 -22.48 12.98
N GLN A 54 20.15 -23.17 13.90
CA GLN A 54 19.60 -23.53 15.20
C GLN A 54 19.27 -22.30 16.05
N GLU A 55 20.09 -21.24 15.95
CA GLU A 55 19.80 -19.99 16.65
C GLU A 55 18.60 -19.27 16.02
N LEU A 56 18.47 -19.27 14.69
CA LEU A 56 17.25 -18.76 14.04
C LEU A 56 16.01 -19.56 14.45
N ASP A 57 16.09 -20.90 14.49
CA ASP A 57 14.99 -21.76 14.94
C ASP A 57 14.60 -21.39 16.39
N ARG A 58 15.58 -21.16 17.28
CA ARG A 58 15.36 -20.73 18.67
C ARG A 58 14.67 -19.38 18.76
N ILE A 59 15.07 -18.40 17.95
CA ILE A 59 14.49 -17.06 17.95
C ILE A 59 13.08 -17.08 17.32
N ALA A 60 12.85 -17.92 16.31
CA ALA A 60 11.61 -17.99 15.56
C ALA A 60 10.53 -18.88 16.18
N GLY A 61 10.89 -19.78 17.09
CA GLY A 61 9.98 -20.77 17.65
C GLY A 61 9.37 -21.63 16.54
N ASP A 62 8.05 -21.75 16.51
CA ASP A 62 7.33 -22.54 15.48
C ASP A 62 7.22 -21.83 14.12
N THR A 63 7.73 -20.60 13.98
CA THR A 63 7.56 -19.80 12.77
C THR A 63 8.64 -20.08 11.73
N HIS A 64 8.23 -20.35 10.49
CA HIS A 64 9.17 -20.62 9.41
C HIS A 64 9.95 -19.37 8.97
N HIS A 65 11.25 -19.30 9.27
CA HIS A 65 12.08 -18.11 9.03
C HIS A 65 12.82 -18.08 7.68
N GLN A 66 12.93 -19.20 6.95
CA GLN A 66 13.62 -19.26 5.64
C GLN A 66 15.02 -18.62 5.64
N GLY A 67 15.72 -18.63 6.77
CA GLY A 67 17.06 -18.05 6.92
C GLY A 67 17.14 -16.53 7.11
N ALA A 68 16.03 -15.81 7.28
CA ALA A 68 16.02 -14.37 7.56
C ALA A 68 14.98 -13.98 8.62
N LEU A 69 15.38 -13.07 9.50
CA LEU A 69 14.55 -12.53 10.58
C LEU A 69 14.93 -11.07 10.82
N GLY A 70 13.95 -10.22 11.14
CA GLY A 70 14.20 -8.84 11.52
C GLY A 70 13.24 -8.31 12.58
N GLU A 71 13.72 -7.38 13.40
CA GLU A 71 12.90 -6.59 14.32
C GLU A 71 12.62 -5.21 13.75
N PHE A 72 11.35 -4.96 13.44
CA PHE A 72 10.89 -3.72 12.80
C PHE A 72 9.96 -2.92 13.71
N GLY A 73 9.88 -1.61 13.50
CA GLY A 73 8.80 -0.78 14.02
C GLY A 73 7.45 -1.33 13.56
N VAL A 74 6.40 -1.18 14.37
CA VAL A 74 5.04 -1.61 13.99
C VAL A 74 4.66 -0.86 12.71
N ALA A 75 4.08 -1.54 11.73
CA ALA A 75 3.62 -0.87 10.52
C ALA A 75 2.57 0.17 10.90
N VAL A 76 2.86 1.44 10.63
CA VAL A 76 1.89 2.54 10.70
C VAL A 76 1.45 2.76 9.27
N GLY A 77 0.32 2.16 8.89
CA GLY A 77 -0.39 2.53 7.66
C GLY A 77 -1.29 3.73 7.92
N PRO A 78 -1.79 4.41 6.88
CA PRO A 78 -2.84 5.41 7.04
C PRO A 78 -4.01 4.82 7.84
N ASP A 79 -4.54 5.62 8.77
CA ASP A 79 -5.57 5.18 9.72
C ASP A 79 -6.88 4.80 9.00
N ASN A 80 -7.12 5.37 7.81
CA ASN A 80 -8.28 5.13 6.98
C ASN A 80 -7.93 5.17 5.48
N LEU A 81 -8.88 4.79 4.63
CA LEU A 81 -8.74 4.80 3.17
C LEU A 81 -8.62 6.21 2.59
N GLU A 82 -9.26 7.21 3.21
CA GLU A 82 -9.28 8.60 2.74
C GLU A 82 -7.88 9.22 2.77
N ASP A 83 -7.16 9.06 3.89
CA ASP A 83 -5.77 9.53 4.04
C ASP A 83 -4.83 8.87 3.01
N LEU A 84 -5.07 7.59 2.68
CA LEU A 84 -4.30 6.90 1.64
C LEU A 84 -4.58 7.50 0.26
N LEU A 85 -5.84 7.78 -0.06
CA LEU A 85 -6.23 8.33 -1.36
C LEU A 85 -5.74 9.77 -1.53
N ASP A 86 -5.82 10.58 -0.48
CA ASP A 86 -5.36 11.98 -0.50
C ASP A 86 -3.84 12.11 -0.69
N ALA A 87 -3.08 11.10 -0.25
CA ALA A 87 -1.63 11.06 -0.43
C ALA A 87 -1.19 10.66 -1.86
N LEU A 88 -2.09 10.13 -2.69
CA LEU A 88 -1.76 9.70 -4.04
C LEU A 88 -1.70 10.89 -5.00
N THR A 89 -0.60 10.99 -5.74
CA THR A 89 -0.44 11.95 -6.85
C THR A 89 -0.89 11.40 -8.19
N GLU A 90 -1.34 10.14 -8.22
CA GLU A 90 -1.76 9.39 -9.40
C GLU A 90 -3.13 8.73 -9.19
N PRO A 91 -3.84 8.33 -10.26
CA PRO A 91 -5.13 7.68 -10.12
C PRO A 91 -5.05 6.42 -9.24
N PRO A 92 -5.93 6.27 -8.24
CA PRO A 92 -5.88 5.14 -7.32
C PRO A 92 -6.17 3.82 -8.04
N PHE A 93 -5.21 2.92 -8.01
CA PHE A 93 -5.34 1.52 -8.42
C PHE A 93 -5.51 0.62 -7.19
N LEU A 94 -6.74 0.11 -6.99
CA LEU A 94 -7.15 -0.63 -5.79
C LEU A 94 -7.60 -2.05 -6.14
N LEU A 95 -7.43 -2.99 -5.21
CA LEU A 95 -7.98 -4.35 -5.31
C LEU A 95 -9.03 -4.57 -4.23
N VAL A 96 -10.22 -5.00 -4.63
CA VAL A 96 -11.30 -5.36 -3.70
C VAL A 96 -11.44 -6.88 -3.68
N LEU A 97 -11.38 -7.46 -2.49
CA LEU A 97 -11.58 -8.89 -2.25
C LEU A 97 -12.85 -9.08 -1.44
N ASP A 98 -13.89 -9.71 -2.02
CA ASP A 98 -15.09 -10.10 -1.30
C ASP A 98 -15.15 -11.63 -1.16
N GLY A 99 -15.30 -12.12 0.07
CA GLY A 99 -15.44 -13.55 0.36
C GLY A 99 -14.17 -14.40 0.26
N VAL A 100 -12.97 -13.82 0.18
CA VAL A 100 -11.71 -14.58 0.21
C VAL A 100 -11.40 -15.02 1.65
N GLN A 101 -11.70 -16.29 1.95
CA GLN A 101 -11.56 -16.89 3.29
C GLN A 101 -10.32 -17.76 3.47
N ASP A 102 -9.71 -18.20 2.37
CA ASP A 102 -8.52 -19.07 2.43
C ASP A 102 -7.23 -18.23 2.55
N PRO A 103 -6.37 -18.47 3.55
CA PRO A 103 -5.12 -17.70 3.74
C PRO A 103 -4.14 -17.81 2.57
N HIS A 104 -4.13 -18.93 1.85
CA HIS A 104 -3.24 -19.14 0.71
C HIS A 104 -3.70 -18.32 -0.49
N ASN A 105 -5.01 -18.30 -0.76
CA ASN A 105 -5.62 -17.45 -1.79
C ASN A 105 -5.45 -15.97 -1.48
N LEU A 106 -5.70 -15.55 -0.24
CA LEU A 106 -5.47 -14.17 0.20
C LEU A 106 -4.00 -13.78 -0.01
N GLY A 107 -3.07 -14.66 0.37
CA GLY A 107 -1.64 -14.45 0.10
C GLY A 107 -1.32 -14.33 -1.39
N ALA A 108 -1.88 -15.18 -2.24
CA ALA A 108 -1.67 -15.10 -3.69
C ALA A 108 -2.19 -13.77 -4.26
N CYS A 109 -3.39 -13.34 -3.86
CA CYS A 109 -3.95 -12.05 -4.25
C CYS A 109 -3.05 -10.88 -3.84
N LEU A 110 -2.56 -10.88 -2.59
CA LEU A 110 -1.67 -9.82 -2.10
C LEU A 110 -0.34 -9.76 -2.87
N ARG A 111 0.24 -10.91 -3.24
CA ARG A 111 1.47 -10.95 -4.06
C ARG A 111 1.24 -10.42 -5.46
N THR A 112 0.11 -10.77 -6.06
CA THR A 112 -0.26 -10.27 -7.39
C THR A 112 -0.56 -8.77 -7.33
N ALA A 113 -1.23 -8.30 -6.29
CA ALA A 113 -1.51 -6.88 -6.07
C ALA A 113 -0.22 -6.07 -5.95
N ASP A 114 0.72 -6.52 -5.12
CA ASP A 114 2.06 -5.92 -4.98
C ASP A 114 2.80 -5.88 -6.33
N ALA A 115 2.85 -7.01 -7.04
CA ALA A 115 3.51 -7.09 -8.34
C ALA A 115 2.85 -6.23 -9.43
N ALA A 116 1.55 -5.98 -9.33
CA ALA A 116 0.79 -5.15 -10.26
C ALA A 116 0.83 -3.65 -9.91
N GLY A 117 1.41 -3.27 -8.77
CA GLY A 117 1.43 -1.87 -8.31
C GLY A 117 0.09 -1.40 -7.76
N VAL A 118 -0.70 -2.29 -7.16
CA VAL A 118 -1.93 -1.92 -6.46
C VAL A 118 -1.58 -1.12 -5.20
N HIS A 119 -2.20 0.04 -5.02
CA HIS A 119 -1.96 0.94 -3.90
C HIS A 119 -2.55 0.43 -2.59
N ALA A 120 -3.74 -0.19 -2.64
CA ALA A 120 -4.35 -0.79 -1.46
C ALA A 120 -5.28 -1.96 -1.81
N VAL A 121 -5.39 -2.90 -0.86
CA VAL A 121 -6.30 -4.05 -0.93
C VAL A 121 -7.38 -3.90 0.13
N ILE A 122 -8.64 -3.91 -0.29
CA ILE A 122 -9.82 -3.75 0.56
C ILE A 122 -10.50 -5.12 0.71
N ALA A 123 -10.75 -5.56 1.94
CA ALA A 123 -11.42 -6.83 2.23
C ALA A 123 -12.37 -6.71 3.44
N PRO A 124 -13.50 -7.45 3.46
CA PRO A 124 -14.49 -7.38 4.53
C PRO A 124 -13.95 -7.97 5.85
N LYS A 125 -14.12 -7.22 6.94
CA LYS A 125 -13.62 -7.54 8.29
C LYS A 125 -14.11 -8.90 8.83
N ASP A 126 -15.37 -9.25 8.57
CA ASP A 126 -16.03 -10.41 9.18
C ASP A 126 -16.01 -11.68 8.30
N ARG A 127 -15.60 -11.55 7.03
CA ARG A 127 -15.61 -12.62 6.02
C ARG A 127 -14.27 -12.85 5.35
N ALA A 128 -13.27 -12.00 5.60
CA ALA A 128 -11.89 -12.31 5.26
C ALA A 128 -11.32 -13.28 6.30
N CYS A 129 -10.40 -14.14 5.88
CA CYS A 129 -9.47 -14.77 6.82
C CYS A 129 -8.90 -13.65 7.70
N GLY A 130 -9.26 -13.59 8.99
CA GLY A 130 -8.75 -12.54 9.89
C GLY A 130 -7.24 -12.47 9.73
N ILE A 131 -6.68 -11.26 9.52
CA ILE A 131 -5.30 -11.06 9.05
C ILE A 131 -4.32 -11.82 9.96
N THR A 132 -4.02 -13.07 9.58
CA THR A 132 -3.15 -13.95 10.35
C THR A 132 -1.70 -13.50 10.16
N PRO A 133 -0.77 -13.87 11.06
CA PRO A 133 0.66 -13.65 10.84
C PRO A 133 1.14 -14.13 9.46
N THR A 134 0.54 -15.20 8.92
CA THR A 134 0.77 -15.72 7.58
C THR A 134 0.37 -14.73 6.48
N VAL A 135 -0.75 -14.03 6.63
CA VAL A 135 -1.22 -12.98 5.69
C VAL A 135 -0.33 -11.73 5.80
N ARG A 136 0.07 -11.33 7.01
CA ARG A 136 1.03 -10.23 7.22
C ARG A 136 2.38 -10.51 6.56
N LYS A 137 2.82 -11.76 6.60
CA LYS A 137 4.07 -12.23 5.97
C LYS A 137 4.04 -12.05 4.45
N VAL A 138 2.87 -12.16 3.83
CA VAL A 138 2.71 -12.07 2.37
C VAL A 138 2.41 -10.63 1.92
N ALA A 139 1.74 -9.84 2.75
CA ALA A 139 1.40 -8.43 2.50
C ALA A 139 2.59 -7.46 2.53
N ALA A 140 3.80 -7.91 2.88
CA ALA A 140 4.90 -7.02 3.24
C ALA A 140 5.36 -6.03 2.13
N GLY A 141 4.89 -6.18 0.88
CA GLY A 141 5.10 -5.23 -0.23
C GLY A 141 3.89 -4.33 -0.57
N ALA A 142 2.66 -4.78 -0.31
CA ALA A 142 1.44 -4.01 -0.57
C ALA A 142 1.06 -3.21 0.69
N ALA A 143 0.74 -1.93 0.53
CA ALA A 143 0.35 -1.08 1.67
C ALA A 143 -0.78 -1.76 2.45
N GLN A 144 -0.48 -2.04 3.71
CA GLN A 144 -1.39 -2.68 4.63
C GLN A 144 -2.28 -1.57 5.21
N LEU A 145 -3.54 -1.49 4.79
CA LEU A 145 -4.55 -0.77 5.56
C LEU A 145 -4.63 -1.46 6.92
N SER A 146 -4.12 -0.79 7.94
CA SER A 146 -4.04 -1.33 9.28
C SER A 146 -5.45 -1.67 9.77
N ALA A 147 -5.55 -2.76 10.51
CA ALA A 147 -6.78 -3.25 11.14
C ALA A 147 -7.39 -2.31 12.20
N GLN A 148 -6.95 -1.05 12.28
CA GLN A 148 -7.47 -0.04 13.20
C GLN A 148 -8.61 0.83 12.63
N GLY A 149 -8.86 0.80 11.32
CA GLY A 149 -9.92 1.64 10.69
C GLY A 149 -10.77 0.91 9.67
N ALA A 150 -11.11 -0.37 9.90
CA ALA A 150 -11.88 -1.17 8.95
C ALA A 150 -13.30 -0.60 8.76
N VAL A 151 -13.46 0.30 7.78
CA VAL A 151 -14.74 0.68 7.20
C VAL A 151 -15.31 -0.57 6.52
N PRO A 152 -16.56 -0.98 6.83
CA PRO A 152 -17.25 -2.04 6.09
C PRO A 152 -17.13 -1.83 4.58
N LEU A 153 -16.90 -2.90 3.81
CA LEU A 153 -16.70 -2.80 2.35
C LEU A 153 -17.82 -2.02 1.65
N SER A 154 -19.06 -2.17 2.13
CA SER A 154 -20.23 -1.40 1.65
C SER A 154 -20.09 0.11 1.87
N GLU A 155 -19.51 0.51 3.00
CA GLU A 155 -19.33 1.91 3.38
C GLU A 155 -18.12 2.51 2.65
N GLY A 156 -17.02 1.78 2.51
CA GLY A 156 -15.88 2.19 1.67
C GLY A 156 -16.24 2.33 0.18
N LEU A 157 -17.05 1.40 -0.35
CA LEU A 157 -17.58 1.51 -1.71
C LEU A 157 -18.55 2.69 -1.86
N ALA A 158 -19.38 2.95 -0.85
CA ALA A 158 -20.28 4.10 -0.85
C ALA A 158 -19.49 5.42 -0.83
N GLN A 159 -18.42 5.51 -0.03
CA GLN A 159 -17.51 6.66 -0.02
C GLN A 159 -16.83 6.86 -1.38
N LEU A 160 -16.30 5.81 -2.00
CA LEU A 160 -15.69 5.88 -3.33
C LEU A 160 -16.69 6.33 -4.41
N LEU A 161 -17.92 5.79 -4.39
CA LEU A 161 -18.97 6.19 -5.31
C LEU A 161 -19.38 7.65 -5.09
N ALA A 162 -19.54 8.07 -3.83
CA ALA A 162 -19.88 9.45 -3.48
C ALA A 162 -18.79 10.41 -3.98
N GLY A 163 -17.52 10.16 -3.67
CA GLY A 163 -16.40 10.97 -4.13
C GLY A 163 -16.30 11.04 -5.66
N GLY A 164 -16.46 9.89 -6.33
CA GLY A 164 -16.46 9.82 -7.80
C GLY A 164 -17.59 10.64 -8.44
N THR A 165 -18.81 10.59 -7.87
CA THR A 165 -19.92 11.40 -8.36
C THR A 165 -19.72 12.90 -8.13
N GLN A 166 -19.14 13.31 -7.00
CA GLN A 166 -18.80 14.70 -6.71
C GLN A 166 -17.74 15.25 -7.68
N LEU A 167 -16.69 14.46 -7.97
CA LEU A 167 -15.65 14.81 -8.95
C LEU A 167 -16.22 14.97 -10.37
N SER A 168 -17.10 14.05 -10.77
CA SER A 168 -17.79 14.13 -12.07
C SER A 168 -18.67 15.38 -12.16
N ALA A 169 -19.42 15.70 -11.11
CA ALA A 169 -20.25 16.91 -11.07
C ALA A 169 -19.39 18.20 -11.11
N GLY A 170 -18.30 18.24 -10.35
CA GLY A 170 -17.39 19.39 -10.33
C GLY A 170 -16.68 19.63 -11.66
N THR A 171 -16.26 18.55 -12.35
CA THR A 171 -15.63 18.66 -13.68
C THR A 171 -16.61 19.11 -14.75
N ALA A 172 -17.87 18.63 -14.72
CA ALA A 172 -18.92 19.12 -15.60
C ALA A 172 -19.19 20.62 -15.38
N ALA A 173 -19.37 21.05 -14.13
CA ALA A 173 -19.59 22.46 -13.80
C ALA A 173 -18.42 23.37 -14.22
N ALA A 174 -17.18 22.90 -14.07
CA ALA A 174 -16.00 23.64 -14.53
C ALA A 174 -15.95 23.76 -16.07
N SER A 175 -16.35 22.71 -16.79
CA SER A 175 -16.45 22.73 -18.26
C SER A 175 -17.51 23.73 -18.73
N ASP A 176 -18.70 23.70 -18.13
CA ASP A 176 -19.79 24.63 -18.45
C ASP A 176 -19.39 26.08 -18.18
N GLY A 177 -18.77 26.35 -17.02
CA GLY A 177 -18.26 27.68 -16.69
C GLY A 177 -17.21 28.18 -17.68
N SER A 178 -16.32 27.30 -18.16
CA SER A 178 -15.33 27.63 -19.19
C SER A 178 -15.98 27.99 -20.53
N GLN A 179 -17.01 27.24 -20.96
CA GLN A 179 -17.77 27.56 -22.18
C GLN A 179 -18.53 28.89 -22.07
N GLN A 180 -19.15 29.15 -20.92
CA GLN A 180 -19.84 30.41 -20.65
C GLN A 180 -18.87 31.60 -20.71
N LEU A 181 -17.71 31.52 -20.07
CA LEU A 181 -16.68 32.56 -20.14
C LEU A 181 -16.20 32.80 -21.57
N SER A 182 -15.93 31.74 -22.34
CA SER A 182 -15.54 31.86 -23.74
C SER A 182 -16.61 32.56 -24.58
N SER A 183 -17.88 32.22 -24.37
CA SER A 183 -19.00 32.86 -25.09
C SER A 183 -19.18 34.32 -24.71
N GLY A 184 -19.03 34.66 -23.41
CA GLY A 184 -19.10 36.04 -22.92
C GLY A 184 -17.97 36.91 -23.47
N LEU A 185 -16.74 36.37 -23.55
CA LEU A 185 -15.61 37.06 -24.17
C LEU A 185 -15.84 37.35 -25.66
N ALA A 186 -16.40 36.39 -26.40
CA ALA A 186 -16.75 36.59 -27.82
C ALA A 186 -17.82 37.68 -28.01
N GLN A 187 -18.82 37.74 -27.12
CA GLN A 187 -19.86 38.78 -27.16
C GLN A 187 -19.29 40.17 -26.83
N LEU A 188 -18.36 40.26 -25.87
CA LEU A 188 -17.68 41.50 -25.51
C LEU A 188 -16.78 42.02 -26.64
N ASP A 189 -16.05 41.14 -27.32
CA ASP A 189 -15.24 41.50 -28.49
C ASP A 189 -16.10 42.05 -29.63
N GLU A 190 -17.21 41.37 -29.95
CA GLU A 190 -18.17 41.81 -30.96
C GLU A 190 -18.82 43.16 -30.59
N GLY A 191 -19.20 43.34 -29.32
CA GLY A 191 -19.73 44.61 -28.81
C GLY A 191 -18.72 45.76 -28.92
N SER A 192 -17.45 45.48 -28.58
CA SER A 192 -16.36 46.46 -28.66
C SER A 192 -16.09 46.89 -30.10
N LYS A 193 -16.11 45.96 -31.06
CA LYS A 193 -15.99 46.26 -32.49
C LYS A 193 -17.12 47.15 -32.99
N LYS A 194 -18.37 46.90 -32.58
CA LYS A 194 -19.52 47.73 -32.95
C LYS A 194 -19.42 49.15 -32.40
N LEU A 195 -18.92 49.32 -31.18
CA LEU A 195 -18.70 50.63 -30.58
C LEU A 195 -17.56 51.42 -31.24
N ALA A 196 -16.58 50.75 -31.85
CA ALA A 196 -15.46 51.41 -32.52
C ALA A 196 -15.79 51.94 -33.94
N VAL A 197 -16.92 51.53 -34.51
CA VAL A 197 -17.31 51.83 -35.91
C VAL A 197 -18.50 52.81 -35.98
N GLY A 198 -19.14 53.14 -34.85
CA GLY A 198 -20.21 54.14 -34.73
C GLY A 198 -19.72 55.45 -34.11
#